data_AF-A0A376U8U8-F1
#
_entry.id   AF-A0A376U8U8-F1
#
_cell.length_a   1.000
_cell.length_b   1.000
_cell.length_c   1.000
_cell.angle_alpha   90.00
_cell.angle_beta   90.00
_cell.angle_gamma   90.00
#
_symmetry.space_group_name_H-M   'P 1'
#
loop_
_entity.id
_entity.type
_entity.pdbx_description
1 polymer ?
#
loop_
_entity_poly.entity_id
_entity_poly.type
_entity_poly.pdbx_seq_one_letter_code
_entity_poly.pdbx_strand_id
1 'polypeptide(L)'
;MANLKPPCPAYLLYVGDIAKVSVSGLGDRFIDKVNDAKEDVLTDGIQTFPDRTDRVYLNPQDCSVINDEALNRIIAVGHHII
;
A
#
# COMPACT_ATOMS: atom_id res chain seq x y z
N MET A 1 -21.06 -9.31 22.69
CA MET A 1 -21.22 -8.35 21.58
C MET A 1 -19.83 -8.06 21.05
N ALA A 2 -19.47 -8.61 19.89
CA ALA A 2 -18.15 -8.42 19.32
C ALA A 2 -18.04 -6.98 18.78
N ASN A 3 -17.16 -6.18 19.38
CA ASN A 3 -16.80 -4.87 18.87
C ASN A 3 -15.95 -5.05 17.61
N LEU A 4 -16.60 -5.16 16.46
CA LEU A 4 -15.94 -5.00 15.17
C LEU A 4 -15.51 -3.53 15.07
N LYS A 5 -14.25 -3.26 15.41
CA LYS A 5 -13.59 -1.99 15.06
C LYS A 5 -13.84 -1.77 13.56
N PRO A 6 -14.45 -0.65 13.12
CA PRO A 6 -14.68 -0.43 11.70
C PRO A 6 -13.34 -0.54 10.97
N PRO A 7 -13.29 -1.17 9.78
CA PRO A 7 -12.07 -1.19 8.99
C PRO A 7 -11.66 0.26 8.74
N CYS A 8 -10.37 0.54 8.97
CA CYS A 8 -9.70 1.83 8.82
C CYS A 8 -10.29 2.69 7.68
N PRO A 9 -10.47 4.02 7.82
CA PRO A 9 -10.99 4.85 6.74
C PRO A 9 -10.09 4.70 5.50
N ALA A 10 -10.61 4.07 4.45
CA ALA A 10 -9.93 3.98 3.18
C ALA A 10 -9.87 5.37 2.55
N TYR A 11 -8.75 6.07 2.73
CA TYR A 11 -8.46 7.28 1.98
C TYR A 11 -8.09 6.89 0.55
N LEU A 12 -9.00 7.15 -0.39
CA LEU A 12 -8.74 6.98 -1.81
C LEU A 12 -7.88 8.15 -2.29
N LEU A 13 -6.80 7.84 -3.02
CA LEU A 13 -5.90 8.82 -3.60
C LEU A 13 -6.10 8.87 -5.11
N TYR A 14 -6.12 10.06 -5.68
CA TYR A 14 -6.16 10.25 -7.13
C TYR A 14 -4.77 10.06 -7.72
N VAL A 15 -4.66 9.27 -8.77
CA VAL A 15 -3.43 9.02 -9.53
C VAL A 15 -3.71 9.17 -11.03
N GLY A 16 -2.70 9.51 -11.82
CA GLY A 16 -2.87 9.72 -13.27
C GLY A 16 -3.10 8.43 -14.05
N ASP A 17 -2.22 7.45 -13.87
CA ASP A 17 -2.27 6.14 -14.53
C ASP A 17 -1.70 5.07 -13.59
N ILE A 18 -2.53 4.10 -13.19
CA ILE A 18 -2.15 3.07 -12.23
C ILE A 18 -1.00 2.19 -12.72
N ALA A 19 -0.84 2.02 -14.03
CA ALA A 19 0.26 1.24 -14.61
C ALA A 19 1.62 1.96 -14.46
N LYS A 20 1.61 3.26 -14.19
CA LYS A 20 2.79 4.12 -13.98
C LYS A 20 2.94 4.58 -12.54
N VAL A 21 2.23 3.93 -11.63
CA VAL A 21 2.32 4.18 -10.19
C VAL A 21 3.19 3.12 -9.54
N SER A 22 4.13 3.58 -8.71
CA SER A 22 4.87 2.72 -7.79
C SER A 22 4.78 3.27 -6.37
N VAL A 23 4.78 2.38 -5.39
CA VAL A 23 4.69 2.75 -3.98
C VAL A 23 5.85 2.14 -3.22
N SER A 24 6.59 2.98 -2.50
CA SER A 24 7.70 2.57 -1.65
C SER A 24 7.44 2.95 -0.18
N GLY A 25 8.30 2.49 0.73
CA GLY A 25 8.12 2.70 2.17
C GLY A 25 7.15 1.70 2.83
N LEU A 26 6.76 0.65 2.09
CA LEU A 26 5.81 -0.36 2.54
C LEU A 26 6.43 -1.45 3.43
N GLY A 27 7.75 -1.45 3.58
CA GLY A 27 8.47 -2.44 4.38
C GLY A 27 8.82 -3.69 3.59
N ASP A 28 9.01 -4.79 4.33
CA ASP A 28 9.48 -6.07 3.82
C ASP A 28 8.37 -7.12 3.73
N ARG A 29 7.49 -7.24 4.71
CA ARG A 29 6.51 -8.33 4.80
C ARG A 29 5.09 -7.87 4.55
N PHE A 30 4.32 -8.69 3.84
CA PHE A 30 2.91 -8.44 3.61
C PHE A 30 2.07 -9.72 3.56
N ILE A 31 0.78 -9.57 3.81
CA ILE A 31 -0.24 -10.61 3.61
C ILE A 31 -1.01 -10.29 2.33
N ASP A 32 -0.94 -11.18 1.34
CA ASP A 32 -1.69 -11.07 0.09
C ASP A 32 -3.07 -11.71 0.22
N LYS A 33 -4.11 -10.89 0.36
CA LYS A 33 -5.48 -11.36 0.49
C LYS A 33 -6.07 -11.87 -0.83
N VAL A 34 -5.47 -11.51 -1.97
CA VAL A 34 -5.88 -12.06 -3.27
C VAL A 34 -5.36 -13.49 -3.41
N ASN A 35 -4.17 -13.77 -2.86
CA ASN A 35 -3.54 -15.10 -2.86
C ASN A 35 -3.77 -15.84 -1.52
N ASP A 36 -5.03 -16.10 -1.18
CA ASP A 36 -5.44 -16.90 -0.01
C ASP A 36 -4.91 -16.41 1.36
N ALA A 37 -4.67 -15.09 1.50
CA ALA A 37 -4.07 -14.50 2.70
C ALA A 37 -2.68 -15.09 3.03
N LYS A 38 -1.93 -15.50 2.00
CA LYS A 38 -0.55 -15.96 2.16
C LYS A 38 0.35 -14.79 2.53
N GLU A 39 1.29 -15.09 3.41
CA GLU A 39 2.35 -14.16 3.75
C GLU A 39 3.50 -14.27 2.75
N ASP A 40 4.03 -13.13 2.34
CA ASP A 40 5.14 -13.05 1.41
C ASP A 40 6.03 -11.82 1.71
N VAL A 41 7.14 -11.70 1.00
CA VAL A 41 8.18 -10.68 1.19
C VAL A 41 8.33 -9.83 -0.07
N LEU A 42 8.34 -8.51 0.12
CA LEU A 42 8.63 -7.51 -0.89
C LEU A 42 10.15 -7.35 -1.02
N THR A 43 10.72 -7.89 -2.09
CA THR A 43 12.18 -8.01 -2.24
C THR A 43 12.90 -6.69 -2.54
N ASP A 44 12.22 -5.74 -3.16
CA ASP A 44 12.77 -4.44 -3.59
C ASP A 44 12.20 -3.26 -2.78
N GLY A 45 11.27 -3.52 -1.86
CA GLY A 45 10.58 -2.48 -1.10
C GLY A 45 9.64 -1.60 -1.95
N ILE A 46 9.36 -1.99 -3.20
CA ILE A 46 8.54 -1.24 -4.15
C ILE A 46 7.38 -2.10 -4.62
N GLN A 47 6.16 -1.57 -4.51
CA GLN A 47 4.95 -2.19 -5.03
C GLN A 47 4.52 -1.51 -6.34
N THR A 48 4.23 -2.31 -7.35
CA THR A 48 3.56 -1.89 -8.59
C THR A 48 2.17 -2.52 -8.68
N PHE A 49 1.30 -2.00 -9.55
CA PHE A 49 -0.10 -2.44 -9.63
C PHE A 49 -0.49 -2.87 -11.06
N PRO A 50 0.13 -3.93 -11.63
CA PRO A 50 -0.26 -4.43 -12.95
C PRO A 50 -1.65 -5.07 -12.95
N ASP A 51 -2.04 -5.66 -11.81
CA ASP A 51 -3.27 -6.42 -11.62
C ASP A 51 -3.90 -6.12 -10.25
N ARG A 52 -5.06 -6.73 -10.00
CA ARG A 52 -5.77 -6.64 -8.71
C ARG A 52 -4.82 -6.96 -7.56
N THR A 53 -4.64 -5.99 -6.66
CA THR A 53 -3.76 -6.09 -5.50
C THR A 53 -4.56 -5.76 -4.24
N ASP A 54 -4.51 -6.63 -3.24
CA ASP A 54 -5.03 -6.39 -1.88
C ASP A 54 -4.05 -6.98 -0.88
N ARG A 55 -3.17 -6.11 -0.35
CA ARG A 55 -2.03 -6.49 0.49
C ARG A 55 -2.07 -5.72 1.80
N VAL A 56 -1.81 -6.41 2.90
CA VAL A 56 -1.63 -5.81 4.23
C VAL A 56 -0.17 -5.90 4.60
N TYR A 57 0.51 -4.76 4.64
CA TYR A 57 1.92 -4.66 5.01
C TYR A 57 2.06 -4.70 6.53
N LEU A 58 2.99 -5.52 7.02
CA LEU A 58 3.15 -5.80 8.45
C LEU A 58 4.19 -4.89 9.12
N ASN A 59 5.22 -4.47 8.37
CA ASN A 59 6.30 -3.62 8.86
C ASN A 59 6.53 -2.38 7.97
N PRO A 60 5.49 -1.57 7.67
CA PRO A 60 5.70 -0.38 6.86
C PRO A 60 6.56 0.65 7.59
N GLN A 61 7.23 1.50 6.83
CA GLN A 61 7.92 2.67 7.38
C GLN A 61 6.91 3.72 7.85
N ASP A 62 7.38 4.76 8.53
CA ASP A 62 6.53 5.87 9.00
C ASP A 62 5.88 6.67 7.85
N CYS A 63 6.36 6.50 6.62
CA CYS A 63 5.84 7.19 5.45
C CYS A 63 5.84 6.26 4.23
N SER A 64 4.69 6.13 3.57
CA SER A 64 4.60 5.54 2.23
C SER A 64 4.76 6.63 1.18
N VAL A 65 5.55 6.35 0.14
CA VAL A 65 5.78 7.29 -0.96
C VAL A 65 5.19 6.72 -2.24
N ILE A 66 4.24 7.42 -2.82
CA ILE A 66 3.60 7.07 -4.08
C ILE A 66 4.22 7.92 -5.18
N ASN A 67 4.92 7.29 -6.12
CA ASN A 67 5.45 7.91 -7.31
C ASN A 67 4.41 7.81 -8.43
N ASP A 68 3.88 8.95 -8.90
CA ASP A 68 2.93 9.04 -9.99
C ASP A 68 3.62 9.71 -11.19
N GLU A 69 4.18 8.88 -12.07
CA GLU A 69 4.93 9.36 -13.23
C GLU A 69 4.03 10.01 -14.29
N ALA A 70 2.76 9.63 -14.34
CA ALA A 70 1.81 10.17 -15.32
C ALA A 70 1.51 11.65 -15.07
N LEU A 71 1.45 12.06 -13.80
CA LEU A 71 1.26 13.46 -13.39
C LEU A 71 2.56 14.13 -12.92
N ASN A 72 3.70 13.45 -13.04
CA ASN A 72 5.03 13.92 -12.63
C ASN A 72 5.03 14.49 -11.19
N ARG A 73 4.50 13.72 -10.24
CA ARG A 73 4.38 14.13 -8.83
C ARG A 73 4.60 12.97 -7.88
N ILE A 74 4.87 13.32 -6.63
CA ILE A 74 5.04 12.38 -5.53
C ILE A 74 4.01 12.69 -4.45
N ILE A 75 3.34 11.66 -3.94
CA ILE A 75 2.41 11.78 -2.80
C ILE A 75 3.03 11.04 -1.62
N ALA A 76 3.29 11.75 -0.53
CA ALA A 76 3.78 11.17 0.71
C ALA A 76 2.61 10.95 1.68
N VAL A 77 2.49 9.75 2.22
CA VAL A 77 1.44 9.34 3.15
C VAL A 77 2.09 8.96 4.47
N GLY A 78 2.01 9.85 5.45
CA GLY A 78 2.49 9.61 6.80
C GLY A 78 1.59 8.65 7.57
N HIS A 79 2.18 7.61 8.15
CA HIS A 79 1.49 6.67 9.04
C HIS A 79 1.55 7.21 10.47
N HIS A 80 0.48 7.90 10.90
CA HIS A 80 0.35 8.31 12.29
C HIS A 80 -0.32 7.19 13.09
N ILE A 81 0.42 6.63 14.05
CA ILE A 81 -0.15 5.80 15.11
C ILE A 81 -0.83 6.74 16.10
N ILE A 82 -2.16 6.66 16.19
CA ILE A 82 -2.99 7.33 17.20
C ILE A 82 -3.31 6.33 18.31
#